data_AF-A0A7C5CE38-F1
#
_entry.id   AF-A0A7C5CE38-F1
#
_cell.length_a   1.000
_cell.length_b   1.000
_cell.length_c   1.000
_cell.angle_alpha   90.00
_cell.angle_beta   90.00
_cell.angle_gamma   90.00
#
_symmetry.space_group_name_H-M   'P 1'
#
loop_
_entity.id
_entity.type
_entity.pdbx_description
1 polymer ?
#
loop_
_entity_poly.entity_id
_entity_poly.type
_entity_poly.pdbx_seq_one_letter_code
_entity_poly.pdbx_strand_id
1 'polypeptide(L)'
;MSAFEINKIVGAILGALLLVMGVGFIADAIYAPIKDRGVGYALPEGKNAEDAGEEVAEVEAVPLAVLLASASADNGARVARKCQSCHNFEAGEGNKTGPALYGTVGAPIAAHADFGYSDVLLEMNAAGQTWTYEALNEFLISPKAFAPGTKMSFAGLGKDQDRVDLLAYMQTLSDSPVPFPTVEVAQAAPAAEEAVTAAEEAAPAAEEAAPAAEEAAPAAEEAAPAAEEAAPAAEEAAPAAEEAAPVAAVEPTLGELLAAADADKGARVARKCSACHGFNEGDGNKVGPPLYDIIGRNLGEIQDFRYSDALVEMGAAGETWTYENMNAFLIKPRDFIPGTKMSFAGLRKEEDRVNLMAYMQTLSADPVAFPE
;
A
#
# COMPACT_ATOMS: atom_id res chain seq x y z
N MET A 1 45.58 4.92 -54.02
CA MET A 1 44.19 4.45 -54.18
C MET A 1 43.70 4.91 -55.53
N SER A 2 43.11 4.03 -56.34
CA SER A 2 42.66 4.45 -57.69
C SER A 2 41.43 5.36 -57.59
N ALA A 3 41.22 6.25 -58.56
CA ALA A 3 40.03 7.10 -58.61
C ALA A 3 38.73 6.27 -58.58
N PHE A 4 38.77 5.05 -59.11
CA PHE A 4 37.65 4.12 -59.09
C PHE A 4 37.37 3.54 -57.70
N GLU A 5 38.40 3.26 -56.90
CA GLU A 5 38.25 2.84 -55.50
C GLU A 5 37.73 3.98 -54.63
N ILE A 6 38.23 5.20 -54.83
CA ILE A 6 37.75 6.39 -54.11
C ILE A 6 36.26 6.63 -54.41
N ASN A 7 35.84 6.55 -55.67
CA ASN A 7 34.43 6.73 -56.04
C ASN A 7 33.51 5.65 -55.44
N LYS A 8 33.99 4.41 -55.33
CA LYS A 8 33.24 3.33 -54.66
C LYS A 8 33.07 3.60 -53.17
N ILE A 9 34.12 4.05 -52.49
CA ILE A 9 34.07 4.37 -51.06
C ILE A 9 33.14 5.55 -50.82
N VAL A 10 33.26 6.63 -51.61
CA VAL A 10 32.37 7.79 -51.51
C VAL A 10 30.92 7.40 -51.79
N GLY A 11 30.67 6.57 -52.81
CA GLY A 11 29.34 6.06 -53.12
C GLY A 11 28.73 5.20 -52.00
N ALA A 12 29.53 4.35 -51.36
CA ALA A 12 29.09 3.54 -50.22
C ALA A 12 28.74 4.42 -49.00
N ILE A 13 29.56 5.45 -48.72
CA ILE A 13 29.29 6.41 -47.65
C ILE A 13 28.00 7.18 -47.93
N LEU A 14 27.84 7.73 -49.14
CA LEU A 14 26.63 8.47 -49.51
C LEU A 14 25.38 7.59 -49.50
N GLY A 15 25.48 6.35 -49.97
CA GLY A 15 24.38 5.38 -49.93
C GLY A 15 23.97 5.02 -48.50
N ALA A 16 24.94 4.79 -47.61
CA ALA A 16 24.66 4.52 -46.20
C ALA A 16 24.00 5.72 -45.52
N LEU A 17 24.48 6.94 -45.77
CA LEU A 17 23.88 8.16 -45.23
C LEU A 17 22.45 8.38 -45.72
N LEU A 18 22.19 8.15 -47.01
CA LEU A 18 20.86 8.29 -47.59
C LEU A 18 19.88 7.24 -47.04
N LEU A 19 20.37 6.01 -46.80
CA LEU A 19 19.56 4.96 -46.17
C LEU A 19 19.20 5.33 -44.73
N VAL A 20 20.16 5.81 -43.92
CA VAL A 20 19.90 6.24 -42.53
C VAL A 20 18.89 7.39 -42.51
N MET A 21 19.07 8.38 -43.37
CA MET A 21 18.14 9.52 -43.47
C MET A 21 16.74 9.07 -43.93
N GLY A 22 16.66 8.15 -44.90
CA GLY A 22 15.39 7.61 -45.40
C GLY A 22 14.63 6.82 -44.34
N VAL A 23 15.32 6.00 -43.54
CA VAL A 23 14.71 5.28 -42.41
C VAL A 23 14.20 6.26 -41.35
N GLY A 24 14.95 7.33 -41.05
CA GLY A 24 14.51 8.39 -40.14
C GLY A 24 13.21 9.05 -40.60
N PHE A 25 13.11 9.38 -41.90
CA PHE A 25 11.91 10.00 -42.46
C PHE A 25 10.68 9.08 -42.41
N ILE A 26 10.87 7.78 -42.63
CA ILE A 26 9.80 6.77 -42.51
C ILE A 26 9.40 6.61 -41.03
N ALA A 27 10.36 6.59 -40.11
CA ALA A 27 10.08 6.54 -38.69
C ALA A 27 9.28 7.77 -38.23
N ASP A 28 9.68 8.98 -38.64
CA ASP A 28 8.93 10.21 -38.32
C ASP A 28 7.53 10.22 -38.92
N ALA A 29 7.33 9.62 -40.09
CA ALA A 29 6.00 9.49 -40.69
C ALA A 29 5.10 8.48 -39.95
N ILE A 30 5.66 7.38 -39.46
CA ILE A 30 4.93 6.35 -38.70
C ILE A 30 4.65 6.80 -37.27
N TYR A 31 5.61 7.47 -36.64
CA TYR A 31 5.57 7.93 -35.25
C TYR A 31 5.24 9.43 -35.14
N ALA A 32 4.65 10.01 -36.19
CA ALA A 32 4.26 11.42 -36.18
C ALA A 32 3.38 11.71 -34.96
N PRO A 33 3.74 12.67 -34.09
CA PRO A 33 2.94 13.00 -32.94
C PRO A 33 1.58 13.51 -33.43
N ILE A 34 0.51 12.88 -32.93
CA ILE A 34 -0.86 13.27 -33.21
C ILE A 34 -1.06 14.66 -32.61
N LYS A 35 -1.07 15.68 -33.47
CA LYS A 35 -1.42 17.05 -33.07
C LYS A 35 -2.94 17.12 -32.86
N ASP A 36 -3.36 17.90 -31.87
CA ASP A 36 -4.77 18.14 -31.50
C ASP A 36 -5.51 16.99 -30.78
N ARG A 37 -4.82 16.21 -29.94
CA ARG A 37 -5.51 15.68 -28.76
C ARG A 37 -5.67 16.85 -27.79
N GLY A 38 -6.93 17.22 -27.47
CA GLY A 38 -7.26 18.27 -26.52
C GLY A 38 -6.47 18.16 -25.21
N VAL A 39 -6.34 19.29 -24.51
CA VAL A 39 -5.46 19.52 -23.35
C VAL A 39 -5.21 18.28 -22.50
N GLY A 40 -4.07 17.61 -22.74
CA GLY A 40 -3.52 16.64 -21.80
C GLY A 40 -3.05 17.39 -20.56
N TYR A 41 -3.41 16.90 -19.37
CA TYR A 41 -2.89 17.44 -18.12
C TYR A 41 -1.36 17.42 -18.14
N ALA A 42 -0.75 18.57 -17.87
CA ALA A 42 0.69 18.74 -17.82
C ALA A 42 1.24 18.11 -16.53
N LEU A 43 2.05 17.07 -16.67
CA LEU A 43 2.97 16.63 -15.63
C LEU A 43 4.28 17.43 -15.81
N PRO A 44 4.85 18.03 -14.74
CA PRO A 44 6.12 18.74 -14.85
C PRO A 44 7.26 17.74 -14.90
N GLU A 45 7.92 17.61 -16.05
CA GLU A 45 9.27 17.03 -16.12
C GLU A 45 10.31 18.14 -16.21
N GLY A 46 11.28 18.07 -15.32
CA GLY A 46 12.35 19.05 -15.14
C GLY A 46 13.19 19.26 -16.39
N LYS A 47 13.52 20.53 -16.63
CA LYS A 47 14.71 20.90 -17.39
C LYS A 47 15.65 21.68 -16.50
N ASN A 48 16.93 21.36 -16.71
CA ASN A 48 18.08 21.87 -16.01
C ASN A 48 18.02 23.37 -15.73
N ALA A 49 18.52 23.70 -14.54
CA ALA A 49 18.88 25.02 -14.09
C ALA A 49 19.67 25.75 -15.17
N GLU A 50 19.13 26.88 -15.64
CA GLU A 50 19.87 28.12 -15.83
C GLU A 50 18.87 29.22 -16.23
N ASP A 51 18.71 30.14 -15.28
CA ASP A 51 18.28 31.53 -15.42
C ASP A 51 16.79 31.89 -15.35
N ALA A 52 16.59 33.03 -14.66
CA ALA A 52 15.39 33.82 -14.41
C ALA A 52 14.37 33.26 -13.40
N GLY A 53 14.47 33.81 -12.19
CA GLY A 53 13.53 33.58 -11.09
C GLY A 53 12.18 34.24 -11.30
N GLU A 54 11.17 33.58 -10.74
CA GLU A 54 9.90 34.14 -10.30
C GLU A 54 9.40 33.21 -9.17
N GLU A 55 8.89 33.77 -8.08
CA GLU A 55 8.50 33.06 -6.86
C GLU A 55 7.55 31.88 -7.15
N VAL A 56 7.99 30.68 -6.78
CA VAL A 56 7.16 29.46 -6.80
C VAL A 56 6.34 29.43 -5.52
N ALA A 57 5.02 29.61 -5.66
CA ALA A 57 4.08 29.23 -4.63
C ALA A 57 4.14 27.72 -4.41
N GLU A 58 4.36 27.36 -3.15
CA GLU A 58 4.48 26.03 -2.58
C GLU A 58 3.29 25.14 -2.96
N VAL A 59 3.56 23.98 -3.55
CA VAL A 59 2.52 22.96 -3.78
C VAL A 59 2.35 22.24 -2.45
N GLU A 60 1.25 22.53 -1.76
CA GLU A 60 0.89 21.90 -0.48
C GLU A 60 0.97 20.37 -0.58
N ALA A 61 1.88 19.79 0.21
CA ALA A 61 1.98 18.36 0.41
C ALA A 61 0.68 17.85 1.06
N VAL A 62 0.15 16.72 0.58
CA VAL A 62 -0.96 16.05 1.27
C VAL A 62 -0.53 15.81 2.72
N PRO A 63 -1.30 16.27 3.73
CA PRO A 63 -0.87 16.17 5.12
C PRO A 63 -0.60 14.72 5.51
N LEU A 64 0.51 14.47 6.22
CA LEU A 64 0.92 13.13 6.65
C LEU A 64 -0.21 12.40 7.40
N ALA A 65 -0.99 13.11 8.20
CA ALA A 65 -2.16 12.57 8.90
C ALA A 65 -3.21 11.96 7.95
N VAL A 66 -3.45 12.58 6.79
CA VAL A 66 -4.37 12.06 5.77
C VAL A 66 -3.84 10.77 5.16
N LEU A 67 -2.53 10.72 4.88
CA LEU A 67 -1.90 9.52 4.33
C LEU A 67 -1.87 8.37 5.36
N LEU A 68 -1.57 8.67 6.62
CA LEU A 68 -1.56 7.70 7.73
C LEU A 68 -2.95 7.10 7.99
N ALA A 69 -4.03 7.85 7.79
CA ALA A 69 -5.39 7.31 7.92
C ALA A 69 -5.69 6.14 6.95
N SER A 70 -4.95 6.06 5.84
CA SER A 70 -5.06 4.99 4.84
C SER A 70 -3.94 3.94 4.92
N ALA A 71 -3.05 4.04 5.91
CA ALA A 71 -1.85 3.21 6.01
C ALA A 71 -2.16 1.76 6.43
N SER A 72 -1.32 0.83 5.97
CA SER A 72 -1.49 -0.60 6.21
C SER A 72 -0.25 -1.22 6.85
N ALA A 73 -0.36 -1.64 8.11
CA ALA A 73 0.72 -2.32 8.83
C ALA A 73 1.22 -3.59 8.10
N ASP A 74 0.32 -4.37 7.48
CA ASP A 74 0.71 -5.54 6.67
C ASP A 74 1.57 -5.20 5.46
N ASN A 75 1.30 -4.06 4.80
CA ASN A 75 2.15 -3.55 3.73
C ASN A 75 3.48 -3.06 4.29
N GLY A 76 3.43 -2.35 5.41
CA GLY A 76 4.61 -1.87 6.12
C GLY A 76 5.55 -3.00 6.49
N ALA A 77 5.04 -4.14 6.96
CA ALA A 77 5.83 -5.33 7.24
C ALA A 77 6.57 -5.86 5.99
N ARG A 78 6.01 -5.67 4.79
CA ARG A 78 6.69 -6.02 3.53
C ARG A 78 7.72 -4.99 3.13
N VAL A 79 7.45 -3.70 3.34
CA VAL A 79 8.42 -2.63 3.13
C VAL A 79 9.61 -2.80 4.08
N ALA A 80 9.34 -3.15 5.35
CA ALA A 80 10.34 -3.38 6.40
C ALA A 80 11.35 -4.49 6.06
N ARG A 81 11.03 -5.41 5.14
CA ARG A 81 11.99 -6.41 4.63
C ARG A 81 13.24 -5.78 4.01
N LYS A 82 13.13 -4.55 3.47
CA LYS A 82 14.27 -3.77 2.97
C LYS A 82 15.26 -3.39 4.10
N CYS A 83 14.80 -3.40 5.34
CA CYS A 83 15.54 -2.96 6.52
C CYS A 83 16.02 -4.14 7.41
N GLN A 84 15.41 -5.33 7.28
CA GLN A 84 15.68 -6.53 8.11
C GLN A 84 17.12 -7.06 8.06
N SER A 85 17.84 -6.77 6.97
CA SER A 85 19.25 -7.12 6.83
C SER A 85 20.14 -6.31 7.77
N CYS A 86 19.72 -5.09 8.12
CA CYS A 86 20.48 -4.17 8.96
C CYS A 86 19.86 -3.95 10.34
N HIS A 87 18.55 -4.18 10.52
CA HIS A 87 17.83 -3.90 11.76
C HIS A 87 17.05 -5.11 12.27
N ASN A 88 16.85 -5.13 13.58
CA ASN A 88 15.95 -6.05 14.27
C ASN A 88 14.64 -5.34 14.61
N PHE A 89 13.54 -6.10 14.65
CA PHE A 89 12.19 -5.56 14.84
C PHE A 89 11.44 -6.19 16.02
N GLU A 90 11.96 -7.27 16.60
CA GLU A 90 11.33 -7.96 17.73
C GLU A 90 11.77 -7.36 19.07
N ALA A 91 10.90 -7.46 20.07
CA ALA A 91 11.18 -6.96 21.41
C ALA A 91 12.37 -7.70 22.05
N GLY A 92 13.32 -6.95 22.59
CA GLY A 92 14.50 -7.51 23.26
C GLY A 92 15.56 -8.09 22.33
N GLU A 93 15.39 -8.03 21.01
CA GLU A 93 16.48 -8.34 20.08
C GLU A 93 17.53 -7.21 20.10
N GLY A 94 18.81 -7.60 20.17
CA GLY A 94 19.93 -6.66 20.18
C GLY A 94 20.13 -5.92 18.85
N ASN A 95 21.18 -5.10 18.77
CA ASN A 95 21.51 -4.34 17.57
C ASN A 95 22.12 -5.22 16.47
N LYS A 96 21.94 -4.80 15.21
CA LYS A 96 22.60 -5.33 14.01
C LYS A 96 23.55 -4.26 13.46
N THR A 97 23.70 -4.17 12.14
CA THR A 97 24.38 -3.04 11.48
C THR A 97 23.74 -1.70 11.86
N GLY A 98 22.43 -1.68 12.08
CA GLY A 98 21.68 -0.59 12.68
C GLY A 98 21.09 -0.98 14.05
N PRO A 99 20.55 0.00 14.81
CA PRO A 99 19.92 -0.28 16.10
C PRO A 99 18.65 -1.14 15.94
N ALA A 100 18.25 -1.80 17.02
CA ALA A 100 16.92 -2.42 17.09
C ALA A 100 15.82 -1.35 16.91
N LEU A 101 14.70 -1.71 16.28
CA LEU A 101 13.64 -0.78 15.91
C LEU A 101 12.34 -0.95 16.70
N TYR A 102 12.28 -1.95 17.60
CA TYR A 102 11.16 -2.10 18.52
C TYR A 102 11.09 -0.90 19.47
N GLY A 103 9.92 -0.29 19.60
CA GLY A 103 9.66 0.88 20.44
C GLY A 103 10.23 2.19 19.87
N THR A 104 10.59 2.26 18.59
CA THR A 104 11.23 3.47 18.02
C THR A 104 10.28 4.66 17.90
N VAL A 105 9.01 4.44 17.58
CA VAL A 105 8.05 5.54 17.38
C VAL A 105 7.81 6.26 18.71
N GLY A 106 8.10 7.57 18.75
CA GLY A 106 8.02 8.41 19.94
C GLY A 106 9.24 8.33 20.87
N ALA A 107 10.19 7.43 20.63
CA ALA A 107 11.40 7.35 21.44
C ALA A 107 12.37 8.51 21.13
N PRO A 108 13.25 8.89 22.08
CA PRO A 108 14.34 9.80 21.79
C PRO A 108 15.20 9.31 20.63
N ILE A 109 15.61 10.23 19.75
CA ILE A 109 16.56 9.88 18.68
C ILE A 109 17.84 9.35 19.35
N ALA A 110 18.46 8.32 18.78
CA ALA A 110 19.68 7.72 19.33
C ALA A 110 19.57 7.12 20.76
N ALA A 111 18.39 6.64 21.18
CA ALA A 111 18.15 6.15 22.55
C ALA A 111 18.88 4.83 22.93
N HIS A 112 19.27 3.98 21.99
CA HIS A 112 19.91 2.70 22.33
C HIS A 112 21.36 2.89 22.81
N ALA A 113 21.59 2.84 24.12
CA ALA A 113 22.90 3.08 24.73
C ALA A 113 24.04 2.19 24.19
N ASP A 114 23.72 0.96 23.74
CA ASP A 114 24.69 0.00 23.21
C ASP A 114 24.92 0.09 21.69
N PHE A 115 24.44 1.16 21.03
CA PHE A 115 24.64 1.39 19.60
C PHE A 115 25.50 2.63 19.32
N GLY A 116 26.50 2.49 18.45
CA GLY A 116 27.40 3.59 18.07
C GLY A 116 26.83 4.52 17.00
N TYR A 117 25.97 5.46 17.39
CA TYR A 117 25.35 6.47 16.51
C TYR A 117 26.36 7.43 15.85
N SER A 118 25.91 8.14 14.80
CA SER A 118 26.64 9.28 14.22
C SER A 118 26.49 10.52 15.09
N ASP A 119 27.50 11.39 15.08
CA ASP A 119 27.54 12.62 15.90
C ASP A 119 26.27 13.47 15.72
N VAL A 120 25.79 13.62 14.47
CA VAL A 120 24.55 14.34 14.16
C VAL A 120 23.31 13.79 14.90
N LEU A 121 23.19 12.46 15.05
CA LEU A 121 22.04 11.87 15.75
C LEU A 121 22.18 12.00 17.28
N LEU A 122 23.41 12.03 17.79
CA LEU A 122 23.69 12.31 19.21
C LEU A 122 23.39 13.77 19.56
N GLU A 123 23.69 14.71 18.66
CA GLU A 123 23.34 16.12 18.83
C GLU A 123 21.82 16.31 18.83
N MET A 124 21.08 15.64 17.94
CA MET A 124 19.61 15.65 17.94
C MET A 124 19.02 15.09 19.24
N ASN A 125 19.63 14.02 19.78
CA ASN A 125 19.25 13.49 21.09
C ASN A 125 19.48 14.52 22.22
N ALA A 126 20.65 15.17 22.23
CA ALA A 126 20.98 16.20 23.22
C ALA A 126 20.05 17.42 23.14
N ALA A 127 19.53 17.72 21.94
CA ALA A 127 18.50 18.72 21.71
C ALA A 127 17.07 18.26 22.11
N GLY A 128 16.92 17.05 22.67
CA GLY A 128 15.65 16.51 23.14
C GLY A 128 14.71 16.04 22.04
N GLN A 129 15.21 15.81 20.82
CA GLN A 129 14.37 15.38 19.71
C GLN A 129 13.95 13.91 19.83
N THR A 130 12.73 13.62 19.39
CA THR A 130 12.15 12.28 19.39
C THR A 130 11.73 11.85 17.98
N TRP A 131 11.59 10.56 17.77
CA TRP A 131 11.10 9.98 16.52
C TRP A 131 9.58 10.14 16.38
N THR A 132 9.13 11.34 16.06
CA THR A 132 7.73 11.59 15.66
C THR A 132 7.42 10.95 14.30
N TYR A 133 6.13 10.85 13.93
CA TYR A 133 5.76 10.35 12.61
C TYR A 133 6.29 11.23 11.49
N GLU A 134 6.33 12.54 11.70
CA GLU A 134 6.86 13.55 10.79
C GLU A 134 8.37 13.36 10.61
N ALA A 135 9.12 13.30 11.72
CA ALA A 135 10.56 13.11 11.70
C ALA A 135 10.95 11.76 11.05
N LEU A 136 10.22 10.68 11.37
CA LEU A 136 10.43 9.38 10.74
C LEU A 136 10.09 9.42 9.24
N ASN A 137 9.00 10.07 8.84
CA ASN A 137 8.63 10.20 7.43
C ASN A 137 9.73 10.93 6.64
N GLU A 138 10.23 12.05 7.15
CA GLU A 138 11.33 12.81 6.53
C GLU A 138 12.63 12.01 6.47
N PHE A 139 13.01 11.36 7.58
CA PHE A 139 14.17 10.50 7.62
C PHE A 139 14.07 9.35 6.62
N LEU A 140 12.88 8.75 6.46
CA LEU A 140 12.64 7.69 5.50
C LEU A 140 12.64 8.17 4.04
N ILE A 141 12.36 9.45 3.76
CA ILE A 141 12.51 10.03 2.41
C ILE A 141 13.98 10.05 2.03
N SER A 142 14.84 10.55 2.90
CA SER A 142 16.29 10.59 2.67
C SER A 142 17.04 10.75 4.00
N PRO A 143 17.62 9.66 4.55
CA PRO A 143 18.33 9.71 5.82
C PRO A 143 19.49 10.71 5.80
N LYS A 144 20.21 10.79 4.68
CA LYS A 144 21.34 11.71 4.52
C LYS A 144 20.94 13.17 4.39
N ALA A 145 19.74 13.46 3.88
CA ALA A 145 19.24 14.83 3.82
C ALA A 145 18.70 15.27 5.19
N PHE A 146 17.97 14.40 5.88
CA PHE A 146 17.44 14.68 7.22
C PHE A 146 18.56 14.83 8.27
N ALA A 147 19.55 13.94 8.24
CA ALA A 147 20.69 13.97 9.15
C ALA A 147 22.01 13.87 8.35
N PRO A 148 22.56 15.01 7.88
CA PRO A 148 23.83 15.03 7.17
C PRO A 148 24.96 14.41 8.00
N GLY A 149 25.60 13.37 7.46
CA GLY A 149 26.61 12.60 8.20
C GLY A 149 26.08 11.38 8.95
N THR A 150 24.79 11.05 8.82
CA THR A 150 24.26 9.78 9.35
C THR A 150 25.01 8.57 8.79
N LYS A 151 25.25 7.59 9.67
CA LYS A 151 25.87 6.30 9.30
C LYS A 151 24.92 5.41 8.49
N MET A 152 23.62 5.71 8.46
CA MET A 152 22.64 4.95 7.68
C MET A 152 22.77 5.25 6.18
N SER A 153 23.37 4.35 5.42
CA SER A 153 23.60 4.51 3.97
C SER A 153 22.40 4.13 3.09
N PHE A 154 21.18 4.27 3.60
CA PHE A 154 19.96 3.93 2.89
C PHE A 154 19.56 5.03 1.90
N ALA A 155 19.09 4.65 0.71
CA ALA A 155 18.75 5.58 -0.36
C ALA A 155 17.44 6.35 -0.14
N GLY A 156 16.59 5.87 0.78
CA GLY A 156 15.27 6.43 1.04
C GLY A 156 14.12 5.68 0.37
N LEU A 157 12.89 6.01 0.78
CA LEU A 157 11.63 5.51 0.27
C LEU A 157 10.88 6.65 -0.44
N GLY A 158 11.06 6.75 -1.76
CA GLY A 158 10.46 7.84 -2.55
C GLY A 158 8.93 7.78 -2.66
N LYS A 159 8.30 6.63 -2.38
CA LYS A 159 6.85 6.47 -2.50
C LYS A 159 6.16 6.72 -1.15
N ASP A 160 5.26 7.70 -1.13
CA ASP A 160 4.55 8.13 0.08
C ASP A 160 3.81 6.99 0.77
N GLN A 161 3.08 6.18 -0.01
CA GLN A 161 2.36 5.03 0.54
C GLN A 161 3.29 4.01 1.22
N ASP A 162 4.48 3.76 0.66
CA ASP A 162 5.42 2.81 1.26
C ASP A 162 5.95 3.33 2.60
N ARG A 163 6.10 4.67 2.75
CA ARG A 163 6.50 5.29 4.01
C ARG A 163 5.41 5.20 5.05
N VAL A 164 4.18 5.64 4.74
CA VAL A 164 3.10 5.61 5.73
C VAL A 164 2.70 4.19 6.11
N ASP A 165 2.75 3.24 5.17
CA ASP A 165 2.58 1.82 5.48
C ASP A 165 3.66 1.32 6.45
N LEU A 166 4.93 1.69 6.23
CA LEU A 166 6.03 1.35 7.13
C LEU A 166 5.84 1.98 8.52
N LEU A 167 5.42 3.23 8.60
CA LEU A 167 5.12 3.91 9.88
C LEU A 167 3.99 3.20 10.64
N ALA A 168 2.95 2.74 9.92
CA ALA A 168 1.89 1.95 10.52
C ALA A 168 2.36 0.59 11.04
N TYR A 169 3.29 -0.06 10.34
CA TYR A 169 3.92 -1.27 10.87
C TYR A 169 4.78 -0.97 12.09
N MET A 170 5.60 0.08 12.07
CA MET A 170 6.44 0.47 13.20
C MET A 170 5.63 0.83 14.45
N GLN A 171 4.43 1.39 14.30
CA GLN A 171 3.50 1.62 15.40
C GLN A 171 3.14 0.31 16.12
N THR A 172 2.98 -0.80 15.40
CA THR A 172 2.66 -2.12 16.00
C THR A 172 3.82 -2.72 16.79
N LEU A 173 5.04 -2.19 16.63
CA LEU A 173 6.25 -2.69 17.29
C LEU A 173 6.51 -1.93 18.58
N SER A 174 5.54 -1.90 19.48
CA SER A 174 5.68 -1.24 20.79
C SER A 174 4.68 -1.81 21.79
N ASP A 175 5.09 -1.90 23.04
CA ASP A 175 4.19 -2.20 24.17
C ASP A 175 3.25 -1.02 24.48
N SER A 176 3.64 0.19 24.05
CA SER A 176 2.82 1.40 24.13
C SER A 176 2.82 2.12 22.77
N PRO A 177 1.97 1.68 21.82
CA PRO A 177 1.89 2.29 20.50
C PRO A 177 1.47 3.76 20.57
N VAL A 178 2.26 4.64 19.95
CA VAL A 178 1.88 6.05 19.78
C VAL A 178 0.71 6.12 18.79
N PRO A 179 -0.41 6.79 19.09
CA PRO A 179 -1.53 6.91 18.16
C PRO A 179 -1.16 7.81 16.97
N PHE A 180 -1.75 7.57 15.80
CA PHE A 180 -1.57 8.47 14.66
C PHE A 180 -2.11 9.88 14.98
N PRO A 181 -1.48 10.93 14.45
CA PRO A 181 -2.01 12.28 14.56
C PRO A 181 -3.37 12.35 13.87
N THR A 182 -4.36 12.92 14.55
CA THR A 182 -5.66 13.21 13.94
C THR A 182 -5.54 14.44 13.03
N VAL A 183 -6.40 14.53 12.01
CA VAL A 183 -6.40 15.63 11.03
C VAL A 183 -6.53 17.01 11.71
N GLU A 184 -7.17 17.05 12.89
CA GLU A 184 -7.34 18.25 13.71
C GLU A 184 -6.04 18.70 14.41
N VAL A 185 -5.14 17.77 14.75
CA VAL A 185 -3.83 18.05 15.37
C VAL A 185 -2.78 18.42 14.31
N ALA A 186 -2.90 17.90 13.08
CA ALA A 186 -1.98 18.20 11.98
C ALA A 186 -2.04 19.67 11.51
N GLN A 187 -3.18 20.35 11.68
CA GLN A 187 -3.34 21.78 11.40
C GLN A 187 -2.83 22.70 12.51
N ALA A 188 -2.51 22.14 13.69
CA ALA A 188 -1.99 22.89 14.84
C ALA A 188 -0.45 22.94 14.91
N ALA A 189 0.26 22.08 14.15
CA ALA A 189 1.71 22.04 14.10
C ALA A 189 2.40 23.34 13.66
N PRO A 190 1.89 24.15 12.70
CA PRO A 190 2.54 25.42 12.36
C PRO A 190 2.24 26.54 13.39
N ALA A 191 1.27 26.35 14.30
CA ALA A 191 0.91 27.35 15.30
C ALA A 191 1.65 27.21 16.63
N ALA A 192 2.32 26.06 16.86
CA ALA A 192 3.08 25.82 18.08
C ALA A 192 4.47 26.50 18.07
N GLU A 193 5.01 26.84 16.90
CA GLU A 193 6.33 27.48 16.79
C GLU A 193 6.30 28.97 17.21
N GLU A 194 5.18 29.68 17.01
CA GLU A 194 5.01 31.06 17.48
C GLU A 194 4.73 31.16 19.00
N ALA A 195 4.17 30.12 19.62
CA ALA A 195 3.83 30.14 21.05
C ALA A 195 5.03 29.87 21.97
N VAL A 196 6.13 29.29 21.47
CA VAL A 196 7.34 29.02 22.28
C VAL A 196 8.22 30.27 22.44
N THR A 197 8.16 31.24 21.52
CA THR A 197 8.91 32.50 21.64
C THR A 197 8.36 33.46 22.71
N ALA A 198 7.10 33.26 23.15
CA ALA A 198 6.46 34.10 24.16
C ALA A 198 6.55 33.55 25.60
N ALA A 199 7.00 32.30 25.78
CA ALA A 199 7.10 31.66 27.10
C ALA A 199 8.53 31.63 27.68
N GLU A 200 9.55 32.03 26.91
CA GLU A 200 10.96 32.01 27.34
C GLU A 200 11.41 33.28 28.09
N GLU A 201 10.54 34.28 28.29
CA GLU A 201 10.80 35.44 29.16
C GLU A 201 10.10 35.32 30.54
N ALA A 202 10.23 34.16 31.20
CA ALA A 202 9.92 34.03 32.64
C ALA A 202 10.56 32.75 33.25
N ALA A 203 11.85 32.83 33.58
CA ALA A 203 12.61 31.86 34.39
C ALA A 203 12.21 31.92 35.90
N PRO A 204 12.74 31.10 36.86
CA PRO A 204 13.25 29.69 36.83
C PRO A 204 12.95 28.82 38.12
N ALA A 205 13.47 27.57 38.08
CA ALA A 205 14.15 26.75 39.13
C ALA A 205 13.45 26.13 40.38
N ALA A 206 13.61 24.80 40.53
CA ALA A 206 13.99 23.99 41.73
C ALA A 206 13.74 22.49 41.42
N GLU A 207 14.71 21.62 41.16
CA GLU A 207 15.69 20.92 42.05
C GLU A 207 15.14 19.75 42.91
N GLU A 208 15.70 18.57 42.62
CA GLU A 208 15.99 17.36 43.44
C GLU A 208 14.96 16.28 43.88
N ALA A 209 15.38 15.04 43.56
CA ALA A 209 15.56 13.85 44.42
C ALA A 209 14.54 12.69 44.39
N ALA A 210 15.05 11.54 43.93
CA ALA A 210 14.62 10.17 44.27
C ALA A 210 15.23 9.73 45.64
N PRO A 211 14.87 8.59 46.27
CA PRO A 211 15.34 7.27 45.78
C PRO A 211 14.49 6.00 46.09
N ALA A 212 14.69 4.96 45.25
CA ALA A 212 14.94 3.51 45.43
C ALA A 212 14.27 2.54 46.45
N ALA A 213 14.19 1.28 45.97
CA ALA A 213 14.19 -0.07 46.62
C ALA A 213 12.81 -0.64 47.08
N GLU A 214 12.47 -1.95 47.04
CA GLU A 214 13.20 -3.23 46.94
C GLU A 214 12.25 -4.41 46.56
N GLU A 215 12.84 -5.44 45.97
CA GLU A 215 12.55 -6.87 45.78
C GLU A 215 11.37 -7.60 46.49
N ALA A 216 10.75 -8.59 45.81
CA ALA A 216 10.76 -10.03 46.19
C ALA A 216 9.69 -10.87 45.43
N ALA A 217 10.16 -11.92 44.73
CA ALA A 217 9.43 -13.16 44.44
C ALA A 217 9.76 -14.20 45.55
N PRO A 218 9.19 -15.45 45.66
CA PRO A 218 9.15 -16.43 44.55
C PRO A 218 8.01 -17.52 44.58
N ALA A 219 8.02 -18.35 43.51
CA ALA A 219 7.76 -19.81 43.44
C ALA A 219 6.35 -20.38 43.81
N ALA A 220 5.86 -21.51 43.29
CA ALA A 220 6.17 -22.45 42.19
C ALA A 220 5.01 -23.51 42.12
N GLU A 221 5.16 -24.50 41.21
CA GLU A 221 4.56 -25.87 41.17
C GLU A 221 3.41 -26.06 40.15
N GLU A 222 3.64 -26.63 38.95
CA GLU A 222 3.69 -28.09 38.57
C GLU A 222 2.39 -28.86 38.93
N ALA A 223 1.79 -29.77 38.15
CA ALA A 223 2.11 -30.49 36.92
C ALA A 223 0.81 -31.12 36.33
N ALA A 224 0.86 -31.54 35.07
CA ALA A 224 -0.06 -32.50 34.40
C ALA A 224 0.11 -33.94 35.01
N PRO A 225 -0.54 -35.08 34.59
CA PRO A 225 -1.12 -35.37 33.25
C PRO A 225 -2.32 -36.38 33.12
N ALA A 226 -2.83 -36.48 31.88
CA ALA A 226 -3.21 -37.61 31.00
C ALA A 226 -3.97 -38.92 31.42
N ALA A 227 -4.65 -39.46 30.39
CA ALA A 227 -5.11 -40.85 30.07
C ALA A 227 -6.47 -41.32 30.65
N GLU A 228 -7.49 -41.68 29.86
CA GLU A 228 -7.71 -42.79 28.89
C GLU A 228 -8.07 -44.15 29.54
N GLU A 229 -9.31 -44.63 29.34
CA GLU A 229 -9.77 -46.03 29.17
C GLU A 229 -11.31 -46.02 29.00
N ALA A 230 -11.90 -46.45 27.87
CA ALA A 230 -12.16 -47.81 27.37
C ALA A 230 -13.51 -48.44 27.83
N ALA A 231 -14.29 -48.91 26.84
CA ALA A 231 -15.64 -49.50 26.89
C ALA A 231 -15.67 -50.95 27.43
N PRO A 232 -16.84 -51.63 27.61
CA PRO A 232 -17.55 -52.34 26.51
C PRO A 232 -19.12 -52.35 26.65
N ALA A 233 -19.93 -52.34 25.57
CA ALA A 233 -20.41 -53.39 24.63
C ALA A 233 -21.62 -54.25 25.08
N ALA A 234 -22.71 -54.23 24.29
CA ALA A 234 -23.70 -55.29 23.94
C ALA A 234 -24.92 -54.61 23.23
N GLU A 235 -25.07 -54.66 21.91
CA GLU A 235 -25.61 -55.73 21.03
C GLU A 235 -27.13 -55.96 21.17
N GLU A 236 -27.94 -55.51 20.19
CA GLU A 236 -28.88 -56.38 19.45
C GLU A 236 -29.50 -55.70 18.19
N ALA A 237 -29.39 -56.43 17.07
CA ALA A 237 -30.29 -56.59 15.92
C ALA A 237 -30.78 -55.38 15.07
N ALA A 238 -30.25 -55.33 13.83
CA ALA A 238 -30.81 -54.64 12.67
C ALA A 238 -32.04 -55.38 12.07
N PRO A 239 -32.79 -54.72 11.16
CA PRO A 239 -32.71 -55.22 9.79
C PRO A 239 -32.68 -54.15 8.67
N ALA A 240 -32.04 -54.57 7.59
CA ALA A 240 -32.31 -54.27 6.17
C ALA A 240 -32.18 -52.83 5.63
N ALA A 241 -30.94 -52.52 5.24
CA ALA A 241 -30.50 -51.89 3.98
C ALA A 241 -31.54 -51.13 3.12
N GLU A 242 -31.41 -49.81 3.13
CA GLU A 242 -31.59 -48.96 1.95
C GLU A 242 -30.22 -48.34 1.64
N GLU A 243 -29.79 -48.44 0.39
CA GLU A 243 -28.48 -48.04 -0.11
C GLU A 243 -28.31 -46.52 -0.02
N ALA A 244 -27.73 -46.04 1.09
CA ALA A 244 -27.35 -44.65 1.23
C ALA A 244 -26.10 -44.37 0.38
N ALA A 245 -26.33 -43.70 -0.76
CA ALA A 245 -25.29 -42.99 -1.51
C ALA A 245 -24.45 -42.11 -0.56
N PRO A 246 -23.15 -41.91 -0.83
CA PRO A 246 -22.31 -41.08 0.02
C PRO A 246 -22.94 -39.69 0.11
N VAL A 247 -23.14 -39.22 1.35
CA VAL A 247 -23.59 -37.85 1.62
C VAL A 247 -22.53 -36.95 1.01
N ALA A 248 -22.83 -36.37 -0.14
CA ALA A 248 -22.02 -35.34 -0.75
C ALA A 248 -21.83 -34.25 0.30
N ALA A 249 -20.59 -33.83 0.53
CA ALA A 249 -20.32 -32.62 1.29
C ALA A 249 -21.16 -31.51 0.64
N VAL A 250 -22.09 -30.93 1.41
CA VAL A 250 -22.86 -29.78 0.96
C VAL A 250 -21.84 -28.65 0.79
N GLU A 251 -21.50 -28.31 -0.45
CA GLU A 251 -20.65 -27.15 -0.71
C GLU A 251 -21.43 -25.90 -0.30
N PRO A 252 -20.81 -24.98 0.47
CA PRO A 252 -21.50 -23.79 0.94
C PRO A 252 -21.98 -22.94 -0.23
N THR A 253 -23.15 -22.33 -0.10
CA THR A 253 -23.68 -21.41 -1.12
C THR A 253 -22.82 -20.14 -1.18
N LEU A 254 -22.93 -19.40 -2.28
CA LEU A 254 -22.25 -18.10 -2.40
C LEU A 254 -22.71 -17.12 -1.29
N GLY A 255 -24.00 -17.18 -0.91
CA GLY A 255 -24.56 -16.40 0.18
C GLY A 255 -23.93 -16.71 1.53
N GLU A 256 -23.81 -17.99 1.86
CA GLU A 256 -23.14 -18.45 3.09
C GLU A 256 -21.66 -18.04 3.13
N LEU A 257 -20.97 -18.14 1.99
CA LEU A 257 -19.57 -17.71 1.88
C LEU A 257 -19.40 -16.20 2.01
N LEU A 258 -20.32 -15.40 1.45
CA LEU A 258 -20.32 -13.94 1.57
C LEU A 258 -20.65 -13.50 3.00
N ALA A 259 -21.59 -14.16 3.67
CA ALA A 259 -21.92 -13.88 5.07
C ALA A 259 -20.76 -14.17 6.02
N ALA A 260 -19.91 -15.15 5.69
CA ALA A 260 -18.70 -15.49 6.43
C ALA A 260 -17.45 -14.71 5.97
N ALA A 261 -17.56 -13.87 4.94
CA ALA A 261 -16.43 -13.18 4.35
C ALA A 261 -15.92 -12.03 5.22
N ASP A 262 -14.64 -11.71 5.03
CA ASP A 262 -13.90 -10.68 5.77
C ASP A 262 -13.61 -9.51 4.82
N ALA A 263 -14.29 -8.38 5.06
CA ALA A 263 -14.14 -7.17 4.27
C ALA A 263 -12.73 -6.55 4.36
N ASP A 264 -12.01 -6.72 5.47
CA ASP A 264 -10.64 -6.23 5.63
C ASP A 264 -9.67 -7.04 4.76
N LYS A 265 -9.86 -8.38 4.69
CA LYS A 265 -9.18 -9.23 3.69
C LYS A 265 -9.54 -8.79 2.27
N GLY A 266 -10.81 -8.44 2.04
CA GLY A 266 -11.30 -7.93 0.76
C GLY A 266 -10.60 -6.67 0.31
N ALA A 267 -10.43 -5.70 1.20
CA ALA A 267 -9.70 -4.46 0.96
C ALA A 267 -8.26 -4.73 0.50
N ARG A 268 -7.61 -5.78 1.04
CA ARG A 268 -6.27 -6.20 0.60
C ARG A 268 -6.28 -6.77 -0.82
N VAL A 269 -7.30 -7.54 -1.19
CA VAL A 269 -7.48 -8.06 -2.56
C VAL A 269 -7.76 -6.91 -3.55
N ALA A 270 -8.56 -5.93 -3.15
CA ALA A 270 -8.95 -4.77 -3.97
C ALA A 270 -7.76 -3.93 -4.46
N ARG A 271 -6.62 -3.99 -3.75
CA ARG A 271 -5.35 -3.36 -4.17
C ARG A 271 -4.83 -3.85 -5.52
N LYS A 272 -5.22 -5.06 -5.96
CA LYS A 272 -4.91 -5.57 -7.31
C LYS A 272 -5.63 -4.77 -8.41
N CYS A 273 -6.68 -4.02 -8.05
CA CYS A 273 -7.53 -3.26 -8.98
C CYS A 273 -7.27 -1.75 -8.89
N SER A 274 -6.65 -1.24 -7.82
CA SER A 274 -6.49 0.20 -7.56
C SER A 274 -5.62 0.96 -8.56
N ALA A 275 -4.72 0.25 -9.25
CA ALA A 275 -3.94 0.81 -10.35
C ALA A 275 -4.83 1.19 -11.55
N CYS A 276 -5.98 0.52 -11.71
CA CYS A 276 -6.86 0.70 -12.85
C CYS A 276 -8.19 1.36 -12.47
N HIS A 277 -8.65 1.26 -11.23
CA HIS A 277 -9.97 1.68 -10.79
C HIS A 277 -9.92 2.65 -9.60
N GLY A 278 -10.95 3.48 -9.48
CA GLY A 278 -11.28 4.23 -8.26
C GLY A 278 -12.20 3.43 -7.35
N PHE A 279 -12.18 3.72 -6.06
CA PHE A 279 -12.98 3.05 -5.03
C PHE A 279 -13.76 4.03 -4.14
N ASN A 280 -13.49 5.33 -4.22
CA ASN A 280 -14.19 6.34 -3.44
C ASN A 280 -15.37 6.90 -4.22
N GLU A 281 -16.33 7.44 -3.48
CA GLU A 281 -17.43 8.21 -4.06
C GLU A 281 -16.86 9.38 -4.88
N GLY A 282 -17.37 9.56 -6.09
CA GLY A 282 -16.94 10.64 -6.98
C GLY A 282 -15.59 10.43 -7.70
N ASP A 283 -14.92 9.30 -7.50
CA ASP A 283 -13.70 8.99 -8.26
C ASP A 283 -13.98 8.99 -9.79
N GLY A 284 -13.10 9.65 -10.55
CA GLY A 284 -13.19 9.70 -12.01
C GLY A 284 -12.74 8.41 -12.72
N ASN A 285 -12.97 8.37 -14.04
CA ASN A 285 -12.51 7.29 -14.91
C ASN A 285 -10.97 7.21 -14.96
N LYS A 286 -10.42 6.01 -14.78
CA LYS A 286 -9.00 5.68 -14.92
C LYS A 286 -8.81 4.75 -16.13
N VAL A 287 -7.95 3.73 -16.01
CA VAL A 287 -7.88 2.63 -16.98
C VAL A 287 -9.23 1.89 -17.06
N GLY A 288 -9.92 1.78 -15.92
CA GLY A 288 -11.30 1.34 -15.79
C GLY A 288 -12.17 2.40 -15.08
N PRO A 289 -13.50 2.21 -15.09
CA PRO A 289 -14.44 3.09 -14.39
C PRO A 289 -14.35 2.93 -12.86
N PRO A 290 -14.88 3.86 -12.06
CA PRO A 290 -14.93 3.72 -10.60
C PRO A 290 -15.76 2.51 -10.15
N LEU A 291 -15.38 1.91 -9.02
CA LEU A 291 -16.01 0.72 -8.43
C LEU A 291 -16.83 1.02 -7.17
N TYR A 292 -16.90 2.28 -6.74
CA TYR A 292 -17.89 2.71 -5.75
C TYR A 292 -19.30 2.44 -6.30
N ASP A 293 -20.20 1.95 -5.44
CA ASP A 293 -21.57 1.52 -5.82
C ASP A 293 -21.60 0.59 -7.04
N ILE A 294 -20.67 -0.38 -7.13
CA ILE A 294 -20.65 -1.30 -8.28
C ILE A 294 -21.70 -2.39 -8.19
N ILE A 295 -21.94 -2.97 -7.00
CA ILE A 295 -22.87 -4.10 -6.85
C ILE A 295 -24.30 -3.59 -7.01
N GLY A 296 -25.08 -4.27 -7.85
CA GLY A 296 -26.44 -3.85 -8.24
C GLY A 296 -26.51 -2.85 -9.40
N ARG A 297 -25.39 -2.22 -9.78
CA ARG A 297 -25.33 -1.26 -10.89
C ARG A 297 -25.46 -1.95 -12.24
N ASN A 298 -26.06 -1.27 -13.23
CA ASN A 298 -26.16 -1.80 -14.58
C ASN A 298 -24.77 -1.94 -15.24
N LEU A 299 -24.59 -2.98 -16.05
CA LEU A 299 -23.34 -3.21 -16.77
C LEU A 299 -23.08 -2.08 -17.77
N GLY A 300 -21.94 -1.40 -17.64
CA GLY A 300 -21.57 -0.35 -18.59
C GLY A 300 -22.28 1.00 -18.37
N GLU A 301 -22.78 1.25 -17.16
CA GLU A 301 -23.60 2.43 -16.84
C GLU A 301 -22.84 3.76 -16.76
N ILE A 302 -21.54 3.76 -16.39
CA ILE A 302 -20.81 5.02 -16.16
C ILE A 302 -20.65 5.80 -17.47
N GLN A 303 -21.20 7.00 -17.47
CA GLN A 303 -21.10 7.92 -18.60
C GLN A 303 -19.63 8.29 -18.86
N ASP A 304 -19.33 8.61 -20.12
CA ASP A 304 -18.00 9.02 -20.58
C ASP A 304 -16.88 7.97 -20.43
N PHE A 305 -17.19 6.71 -20.07
CA PHE A 305 -16.24 5.59 -20.15
C PHE A 305 -16.47 4.76 -21.43
N ARG A 306 -15.39 4.40 -22.13
CA ARG A 306 -15.47 3.62 -23.38
C ARG A 306 -15.43 2.12 -23.13
N TYR A 307 -16.58 1.55 -22.78
CA TYR A 307 -16.77 0.11 -22.58
C TYR A 307 -16.55 -0.74 -23.86
N SER A 308 -16.37 -2.06 -23.68
CA SER A 308 -16.39 -3.02 -24.79
C SER A 308 -17.82 -3.21 -25.29
N ASP A 309 -17.98 -3.47 -26.59
CA ASP A 309 -19.29 -3.68 -27.23
C ASP A 309 -20.10 -4.78 -26.49
N ALA A 310 -19.46 -5.88 -26.11
CA ALA A 310 -20.08 -6.96 -25.35
C ALA A 310 -20.64 -6.51 -23.98
N LEU A 311 -19.96 -5.60 -23.29
CA LEU A 311 -20.43 -5.12 -21.98
C LEU A 311 -21.62 -4.17 -22.15
N VAL A 312 -21.58 -3.32 -23.19
CA VAL A 312 -22.67 -2.41 -23.55
C VAL A 312 -23.93 -3.20 -23.92
N GLU A 313 -23.78 -4.27 -24.70
CA GLU A 313 -24.90 -5.14 -25.08
C GLU A 313 -25.55 -5.82 -23.87
N MET A 314 -24.74 -6.36 -22.94
CA MET A 314 -25.26 -6.95 -21.70
C MET A 314 -26.02 -5.92 -20.85
N GLY A 315 -25.47 -4.71 -20.68
CA GLY A 315 -26.14 -3.63 -19.96
C GLY A 315 -27.47 -3.23 -20.59
N ALA A 316 -27.52 -3.13 -21.92
CA ALA A 316 -28.74 -2.84 -22.68
C ALA A 316 -29.79 -3.95 -22.58
N ALA A 317 -29.37 -5.20 -22.35
CA ALA A 317 -30.26 -6.32 -22.03
C ALA A 317 -30.79 -6.29 -20.59
N GLY A 318 -30.35 -5.33 -19.77
CA GLY A 318 -30.79 -5.16 -18.38
C GLY A 318 -29.94 -5.92 -17.36
N GLU A 319 -28.78 -6.44 -17.75
CA GLU A 319 -27.89 -7.14 -16.82
C GLU A 319 -27.24 -6.17 -15.83
N THR A 320 -27.15 -6.61 -14.57
CA THR A 320 -26.56 -5.86 -13.46
C THR A 320 -25.40 -6.62 -12.82
N TRP A 321 -24.54 -5.89 -12.11
CA TRP A 321 -23.47 -6.47 -11.30
C TRP A 321 -24.03 -7.09 -10.01
N THR A 322 -24.70 -8.23 -10.12
CA THR A 322 -25.08 -9.05 -8.95
C THR A 322 -23.83 -9.71 -8.34
N TYR A 323 -23.95 -10.27 -7.14
CA TYR A 323 -22.85 -11.03 -6.53
C TYR A 323 -22.45 -12.25 -7.39
N GLU A 324 -23.40 -12.90 -8.05
CA GLU A 324 -23.16 -14.04 -8.95
C GLU A 324 -22.39 -13.61 -10.19
N ASN A 325 -22.85 -12.53 -10.86
CA ASN A 325 -22.20 -11.99 -12.04
C ASN A 325 -20.80 -11.45 -11.72
N MET A 326 -20.65 -10.77 -10.57
CA MET A 326 -19.36 -10.29 -10.08
C MET A 326 -18.41 -11.46 -9.78
N ASN A 327 -18.87 -12.49 -9.07
CA ASN A 327 -18.08 -13.68 -8.76
C ASN A 327 -17.57 -14.35 -10.03
N ALA A 328 -18.46 -14.58 -11.01
CA ALA A 328 -18.12 -15.18 -12.30
C ALA A 328 -17.11 -14.34 -13.08
N PHE A 329 -17.32 -13.02 -13.13
CA PHE A 329 -16.40 -12.11 -13.80
C PHE A 329 -15.02 -12.09 -13.13
N LEU A 330 -14.96 -12.08 -11.79
CA LEU A 330 -13.72 -12.07 -11.04
C LEU A 330 -12.92 -13.36 -11.22
N ILE A 331 -13.53 -14.52 -11.49
CA ILE A 331 -12.80 -15.77 -11.78
C ILE A 331 -11.95 -15.61 -13.04
N LYS A 332 -12.58 -15.18 -14.14
CA LYS A 332 -11.90 -14.98 -15.43
C LYS A 332 -12.72 -14.03 -16.34
N PRO A 333 -12.40 -12.73 -16.35
CA PRO A 333 -13.20 -11.72 -17.04
C PRO A 333 -13.46 -11.99 -18.52
N ARG A 334 -12.43 -12.47 -19.23
CA ARG A 334 -12.50 -12.73 -20.67
C ARG A 334 -13.31 -13.96 -21.04
N ASP A 335 -13.53 -14.87 -20.10
CA ASP A 335 -14.38 -16.04 -20.31
C ASP A 335 -15.84 -15.70 -19.99
N PHE A 336 -16.08 -14.92 -18.92
CA PHE A 336 -17.42 -14.45 -18.57
C PHE A 336 -17.97 -13.46 -19.61
N ILE A 337 -17.14 -12.50 -20.04
CA ILE A 337 -17.52 -11.48 -21.04
C ILE A 337 -16.49 -11.52 -22.18
N PRO A 338 -16.71 -12.37 -23.20
CA PRO A 338 -15.84 -12.43 -24.37
C PRO A 338 -15.68 -11.05 -25.03
N GLY A 339 -14.44 -10.62 -25.23
CA GLY A 339 -14.14 -9.29 -25.79
C GLY A 339 -14.15 -8.15 -24.78
N THR A 340 -14.26 -8.42 -23.46
CA THR A 340 -14.08 -7.39 -22.44
C THR A 340 -12.72 -6.71 -22.55
N LYS A 341 -12.72 -5.38 -22.39
CA LYS A 341 -11.51 -4.55 -22.38
C LYS A 341 -10.68 -4.71 -21.11
N MET A 342 -11.26 -5.27 -20.03
CA MET A 342 -10.54 -5.46 -18.78
C MET A 342 -9.51 -6.60 -18.91
N SER A 343 -8.23 -6.23 -19.00
CA SER A 343 -7.11 -7.16 -19.13
C SER A 343 -6.64 -7.72 -17.79
N PHE A 344 -7.57 -8.29 -17.01
CA PHE A 344 -7.28 -8.87 -15.70
C PHE A 344 -7.20 -10.41 -15.78
N ALA A 345 -6.24 -10.99 -15.06
CA ALA A 345 -6.00 -12.44 -15.10
C ALA A 345 -7.04 -13.27 -14.33
N GLY A 346 -7.80 -12.64 -13.43
CA GLY A 346 -8.78 -13.29 -12.58
C GLY A 346 -8.27 -13.66 -11.18
N LEU A 347 -9.21 -13.92 -10.28
CA LEU A 347 -9.03 -14.36 -8.90
C LEU A 347 -9.52 -15.81 -8.76
N ARG A 348 -8.57 -16.75 -8.80
CA ARG A 348 -8.90 -18.19 -8.77
C ARG A 348 -9.38 -18.67 -7.39
N LYS A 349 -8.87 -18.06 -6.32
CA LYS A 349 -9.25 -18.41 -4.95
C LYS A 349 -10.63 -17.87 -4.64
N GLU A 350 -11.51 -18.73 -4.15
CA GLU A 350 -12.86 -18.35 -3.76
C GLU A 350 -12.87 -17.38 -2.59
N GLU A 351 -12.07 -17.66 -1.56
CA GLU A 351 -11.90 -16.78 -0.41
C GLU A 351 -11.51 -15.34 -0.85
N ASP A 352 -10.59 -15.18 -1.81
CA ASP A 352 -10.21 -13.86 -2.32
C ASP A 352 -11.41 -13.14 -2.98
N ARG A 353 -12.29 -13.87 -3.68
CA ARG A 353 -13.43 -13.29 -4.39
C ARG A 353 -14.53 -12.87 -3.43
N VAL A 354 -14.92 -13.74 -2.49
CA VAL A 354 -16.00 -13.44 -1.54
C VAL A 354 -15.60 -12.32 -0.58
N ASN A 355 -14.33 -12.32 -0.12
CA ASN A 355 -13.79 -11.20 0.66
C ASN A 355 -13.80 -9.89 -0.14
N LEU A 356 -13.38 -9.91 -1.41
CA LEU A 356 -13.41 -8.71 -2.26
C LEU A 356 -14.84 -8.18 -2.45
N MET A 357 -15.81 -9.06 -2.66
CA MET A 357 -17.21 -8.67 -2.82
C MET A 357 -17.81 -8.12 -1.51
N ALA A 358 -17.45 -8.70 -0.36
CA ALA A 358 -17.82 -8.15 0.95
C ALA A 358 -17.22 -6.74 1.16
N TYR A 359 -15.98 -6.50 0.72
CA TYR A 359 -15.40 -5.16 0.73
C TYR A 359 -16.10 -4.21 -0.26
N MET A 360 -16.46 -4.67 -1.46
CA MET A 360 -17.20 -3.83 -2.42
C MET A 360 -18.56 -3.39 -1.87
N GLN A 361 -19.21 -4.21 -1.05
CA GLN A 361 -20.44 -3.84 -0.35
C GLN A 361 -20.22 -2.66 0.61
N THR A 362 -19.07 -2.55 1.27
CA THR A 362 -18.77 -1.42 2.18
C THR A 362 -18.50 -0.10 1.45
N LEU A 363 -18.24 -0.17 0.14
CA LEU A 363 -18.03 0.98 -0.75
C LEU A 363 -19.32 1.43 -1.43
N SER A 364 -20.45 1.26 -0.75
CA SER A 364 -21.76 1.56 -1.31
C SER A 364 -22.58 2.46 -0.39
N ALA A 365 -23.25 3.45 -0.97
CA ALA A 365 -24.20 4.29 -0.27
C ALA A 365 -25.50 3.53 0.06
N ASP A 366 -25.88 2.57 -0.78
CA ASP A 366 -27.03 1.68 -0.60
C ASP A 366 -26.62 0.21 -0.81
N PRO A 367 -25.98 -0.42 0.20
CA PRO A 367 -25.37 -1.72 0.04
C PRO A 367 -26.39 -2.82 -0.24
N VAL A 368 -26.24 -3.48 -1.39
CA VAL A 368 -27.05 -4.66 -1.74
C VAL A 368 -26.75 -5.80 -0.76
N ALA A 369 -27.81 -6.33 -0.12
CA ALA A 369 -27.71 -7.46 0.80
C ALA A 369 -27.14 -8.71 0.12
N PHE A 370 -26.40 -9.53 0.87
CA PHE A 370 -25.92 -10.81 0.36
C PHE A 370 -27.11 -11.73 0.01
N PRO A 371 -26.97 -12.57 -1.03
CA PRO A 371 -27.98 -13.58 -1.35
C PRO A 371 -28.12 -14.58 -0.17
N GLU A 372 -29.32 -15.13 -0.01
CA GLU A 372 -29.61 -16.16 1.01
C GLU A 372 -28.94 -17.50 0.71
#